data_AF-A0A3B3HLM8-F1
#
_entry.id   AF-A0A3B3HLM8-F1
#
_cell.length_a   1.000
_cell.length_b   1.000
_cell.length_c   1.000
_cell.angle_alpha   90.00
_cell.angle_beta   90.00
_cell.angle_gamma   90.00
#
_symmetry.space_group_name_H-M   'P 1'
#
loop_
_entity.id
_entity.type
_entity.pdbx_description
1 polymer ?
#
loop_
_entity_poly.entity_id
_entity_poly.type
_entity_poly.pdbx_seq_one_letter_code
_entity_poly.pdbx_strand_id
1 'polypeptide(L)'
;MGQIRQLEGQIRQLEGQIRQLEGQIRQLEGQIRQLEGQIRQLEGQIRQLEGQIRQLEGQIRELEGQIRQLVGQIRQLEGQIRELEGQIRQLVGQIRQLEGQIRQLEGQIRQLEGQIRQLEGQIRQLEGQIRELEGQIRQLVGQIRQLEGQIRELEGQIRQLVGQIRQLEGQIRQLEGQIRQLEGQIRQLEGQIRELEGQIRQLEGQIRQLEGQIRQLEGQIRELEGQIRQLVGQIRQLEGQIRQLEGQIRQLEGQIRQLEGQIRQLVGQIRQLEGQIRQLVGQIRQLEGQIRQLEGQIRQLEGQIRQLVGQIRGLEGQIRQLEGQIRQLEGQIRQLEGQIRQLEGKIRQLEGQIRELEGQIRQLEGQIRELEGQIRQLEGQIRQLEGQIRHLEGQIRELEGQIRELEGQIRELEGQIRHLEGQIRELEGHQGAEGQIRGLEGQIRELEGQIRELEGQIRGLEGQIRGLEGQIRELEGQIRELEGQIRELEGQIGELEGQIRELEGQIGELEGQIRGLEGQIRELEGQIRELEGQIRELRGRSGS
;
A
#
# COMPACT_ATOMS: atom_id res chain seq x y z
N MET A 1 -82.31 -134.12 38.26
CA MET A 1 -80.92 -133.97 38.76
C MET A 1 -79.91 -133.49 37.70
N GLY A 2 -80.04 -133.81 36.40
CA GLY A 2 -79.03 -133.41 35.39
C GLY A 2 -78.81 -131.90 35.21
N GLN A 3 -79.88 -131.10 35.16
CA GLN A 3 -79.80 -129.66 34.88
C GLN A 3 -79.11 -128.82 35.98
N ILE A 4 -79.14 -129.26 37.24
CA ILE A 4 -78.56 -128.48 38.36
C ILE A 4 -77.03 -128.52 38.32
N ARG A 5 -76.41 -129.70 38.08
CA ARG A 5 -74.94 -129.80 37.94
C ARG A 5 -74.40 -129.06 36.72
N GLN A 6 -75.20 -128.92 35.67
CA GLN A 6 -74.82 -128.17 34.47
C GLN A 6 -74.84 -126.66 34.74
N LEU A 7 -75.83 -126.18 35.51
CA LEU A 7 -75.89 -124.81 36.00
C LEU A 7 -74.78 -124.50 37.03
N GLU A 8 -74.47 -125.40 37.97
CA GLU A 8 -73.36 -125.22 38.92
C GLU A 8 -71.99 -125.15 38.22
N GLY A 9 -71.80 -125.93 37.15
CA GLY A 9 -70.61 -125.86 36.30
C GLY A 9 -70.51 -124.53 35.55
N GLN A 10 -71.62 -124.06 34.97
CA GLN A 10 -71.69 -122.75 34.31
C GLN A 10 -71.51 -121.60 35.30
N ILE A 11 -72.06 -121.68 36.51
CA ILE A 11 -71.88 -120.67 37.57
C ILE A 11 -70.40 -120.61 37.96
N ARG A 12 -69.71 -121.72 38.22
CA ARG A 12 -68.26 -121.69 38.52
C ARG A 12 -67.42 -121.18 37.35
N GLN A 13 -67.82 -121.45 36.11
CA GLN A 13 -67.13 -120.95 34.93
C GLN A 13 -67.34 -119.43 34.76
N LEU A 14 -68.56 -118.94 35.04
CA LEU A 14 -68.90 -117.52 35.09
C LEU A 14 -68.24 -116.80 36.28
N GLU A 15 -68.18 -117.38 37.47
CA GLU A 15 -67.44 -116.85 38.62
C GLU A 15 -65.93 -116.78 38.34
N GLY A 16 -65.39 -117.77 37.63
CA GLY A 16 -64.02 -117.76 37.13
C GLY A 16 -63.79 -116.62 36.13
N GLN A 17 -64.69 -116.45 35.15
CA GLN A 17 -64.65 -115.37 34.19
C GLN A 17 -64.85 -113.99 34.84
N ILE A 18 -65.73 -113.87 35.84
CA ILE A 18 -65.96 -112.65 36.61
C ILE A 18 -64.68 -112.30 37.38
N ARG A 19 -64.04 -113.24 38.09
CA ARG A 19 -62.75 -112.96 38.76
C ARG A 19 -61.64 -112.61 37.78
N GLN A 20 -61.64 -113.20 36.59
CA GLN A 20 -60.66 -112.87 35.54
C GLN A 20 -60.91 -111.47 34.96
N LEU A 21 -62.17 -111.10 34.76
CA LEU A 21 -62.62 -109.76 34.34
C LEU A 21 -62.38 -108.71 35.45
N GLU A 22 -62.64 -109.01 36.72
CA GLU A 22 -62.31 -108.15 37.87
C GLU A 22 -60.79 -107.94 37.99
N GLY A 23 -60.01 -108.99 37.72
CA GLY A 23 -58.55 -108.90 37.63
C GLY A 23 -58.11 -107.99 36.47
N GLN A 24 -58.69 -108.17 35.28
CA GLN A 24 -58.43 -107.32 34.11
C GLN A 24 -58.89 -105.88 34.34
N ILE A 25 -60.04 -105.65 34.99
CA ILE A 25 -60.55 -104.32 35.36
C ILE A 25 -59.59 -103.65 36.32
N ARG A 26 -59.13 -104.32 37.40
CA ARG A 26 -58.12 -103.73 38.29
C ARG A 26 -56.78 -103.46 37.60
N GLN A 27 -56.39 -104.30 36.64
CA GLN A 27 -55.17 -104.09 35.86
C GLN A 27 -55.31 -102.90 34.90
N LEU A 28 -56.48 -102.75 34.26
CA LEU A 28 -56.84 -101.60 33.43
C LEU A 28 -57.00 -100.33 34.25
N GLU A 29 -57.63 -100.36 35.43
CA GLU A 29 -57.71 -99.23 36.37
C GLU A 29 -56.31 -98.80 36.84
N GLY A 30 -55.41 -99.76 37.08
CA GLY A 30 -54.00 -99.49 37.36
C GLY A 30 -53.28 -98.82 36.19
N GLN A 31 -53.48 -99.33 34.97
CA GLN A 31 -52.95 -98.72 33.73
C GLN A 31 -53.54 -97.33 33.47
N ILE A 32 -54.84 -97.13 33.70
CA ILE A 32 -55.53 -95.84 33.57
C ILE A 32 -54.93 -94.84 34.56
N ARG A 33 -54.78 -95.19 35.85
CA ARG A 33 -54.13 -94.29 36.83
C ARG A 33 -52.68 -93.99 36.48
N GLN A 34 -51.95 -94.95 35.91
CA GLN A 34 -50.57 -94.76 35.48
C GLN A 34 -50.48 -93.84 34.25
N LEU A 35 -51.41 -93.99 33.29
CA LEU A 35 -51.57 -93.11 32.12
C LEU A 35 -52.06 -91.72 32.52
N GLU A 36 -53.00 -91.59 33.46
CA GLU A 36 -53.43 -90.29 34.03
C GLU A 36 -52.26 -89.58 34.74
N GLY A 37 -51.41 -90.33 35.45
CA GLY A 37 -50.17 -89.82 36.03
C GLY A 37 -49.20 -89.32 34.95
N GLN A 38 -48.98 -90.10 33.89
CA GLN A 38 -48.15 -89.71 32.74
C GLN A 38 -48.74 -88.50 31.99
N ILE A 39 -50.05 -88.44 31.80
CA ILE A 39 -50.75 -87.30 31.18
C ILE A 39 -50.53 -86.05 32.02
N ARG A 40 -50.75 -86.08 33.34
CA ARG A 40 -50.47 -84.91 34.20
C ARG A 40 -49.00 -84.49 34.19
N GLN A 41 -48.08 -85.45 34.09
CA GLN A 41 -46.65 -85.16 34.01
C GLN A 41 -46.27 -84.52 32.66
N LEU A 42 -46.85 -85.00 31.56
CA LEU A 42 -46.72 -84.42 30.22
C LEU A 42 -47.40 -83.04 30.12
N GLU A 43 -48.59 -82.85 30.70
CA GLU A 43 -49.25 -81.55 30.82
C GLU A 43 -48.40 -80.55 31.61
N GLY A 44 -47.75 -81.01 32.68
CA GLY A 44 -46.78 -80.21 33.43
C GLY A 44 -45.57 -79.81 32.58
N GLN A 45 -44.99 -80.75 31.83
CA GLN A 45 -43.88 -80.49 30.90
C GLN A 45 -44.29 -79.57 29.75
N ILE A 46 -45.49 -79.74 29.19
CA ILE A 46 -46.05 -78.85 28.15
C ILE A 46 -46.18 -77.43 28.68
N ARG A 47 -46.77 -77.22 29.88
CA ARG A 47 -46.84 -75.88 30.48
C ARG A 47 -45.47 -75.26 30.76
N GLN A 48 -44.49 -76.09 31.13
CA GLN A 48 -43.11 -75.63 31.34
C GLN A 48 -42.45 -75.20 30.03
N LEU A 49 -42.63 -75.99 28.96
CA LEU A 49 -42.15 -75.68 27.61
C LEU A 49 -42.87 -74.47 27.01
N GLU A 50 -44.19 -74.33 27.18
CA GLU A 50 -44.95 -73.14 26.80
C GLU A 50 -44.45 -71.88 27.53
N GLY A 51 -44.09 -72.01 28.82
CA GLY A 51 -43.45 -70.94 29.59
C GLY A 51 -42.09 -70.55 29.01
N GLN A 52 -41.23 -71.54 28.71
CA GLN A 52 -39.93 -71.32 28.08
C GLN A 52 -40.05 -70.72 26.67
N ILE A 53 -41.00 -71.18 25.86
CA ILE A 53 -41.30 -70.63 24.53
C ILE A 53 -41.69 -69.15 24.65
N ARG A 54 -42.61 -68.78 25.54
CA ARG A 54 -42.97 -67.37 25.76
C ARG A 54 -41.80 -66.52 26.23
N GLN A 55 -40.91 -67.08 27.05
CA GLN A 55 -39.69 -66.39 27.51
C GLN A 55 -38.72 -66.15 26.36
N LEU A 56 -38.49 -67.15 25.51
CA LEU A 56 -37.66 -67.07 24.31
C LEU A 56 -38.28 -66.13 23.25
N GLU A 57 -39.60 -66.15 23.05
CA GLU A 57 -40.31 -65.19 22.19
C GLU A 57 -40.15 -63.75 22.69
N GLY A 58 -40.14 -63.54 24.01
CA GLY A 58 -39.83 -62.25 24.63
C GLY A 58 -38.40 -61.80 24.32
N GLN A 59 -37.41 -62.67 24.57
CA GLN A 59 -35.99 -62.40 24.27
C GLN A 59 -35.74 -62.16 22.78
N ILE A 60 -36.41 -62.91 21.88
CA ILE A 60 -36.33 -62.71 20.44
C ILE A 60 -36.87 -61.33 20.05
N ARG A 61 -38.02 -60.91 20.58
CA ARG A 61 -38.56 -59.55 20.31
C ARG A 61 -37.65 -58.44 20.84
N GLU A 62 -37.01 -58.65 21.98
CA GLU A 62 -36.07 -57.69 22.58
C GLU A 62 -34.79 -57.58 21.73
N LEU A 63 -34.23 -58.72 21.31
CA LEU A 63 -33.10 -58.78 20.36
C LEU A 63 -33.44 -58.20 18.98
N GLU A 64 -34.64 -58.46 18.44
CA GLU A 64 -35.12 -57.82 17.22
C GLU A 64 -35.23 -56.30 17.36
N GLY A 65 -35.65 -55.81 18.54
CA GLY A 65 -35.65 -54.38 18.88
C GLY A 65 -34.24 -53.78 18.88
N GLN A 66 -33.30 -54.45 19.54
CA GLN A 66 -31.88 -54.05 19.58
C GLN A 66 -31.25 -54.08 18.17
N ILE A 67 -31.51 -55.11 17.37
CA ILE A 67 -31.06 -55.21 15.98
C ILE A 67 -31.63 -54.06 15.14
N ARG A 68 -32.91 -53.70 15.30
CA ARG A 68 -33.50 -52.54 14.59
C ARG A 68 -32.86 -51.22 15.01
N GLN A 69 -32.54 -51.04 16.29
CA GLN A 69 -31.81 -49.85 16.76
C GLN A 69 -30.39 -49.79 16.19
N LEU A 70 -29.64 -50.90 16.25
CA LEU A 70 -28.29 -50.98 15.69
C LEU A 70 -28.27 -50.75 14.17
N VAL A 71 -29.22 -51.31 13.41
CA VAL A 71 -29.38 -51.04 11.97
C VAL A 71 -29.72 -49.56 11.71
N GLY A 72 -30.49 -48.91 12.60
CA GLY A 72 -30.73 -47.47 12.55
C GLY A 72 -29.47 -46.64 12.77
N GLN A 73 -28.68 -46.99 13.79
CA GLN A 73 -27.39 -46.35 14.10
C GLN A 73 -26.37 -46.54 12.98
N ILE A 74 -26.25 -47.75 12.41
CA ILE A 74 -25.40 -48.02 11.25
C ILE A 74 -25.80 -47.13 10.08
N ARG A 75 -27.09 -47.00 9.76
CA ARG A 75 -27.55 -46.11 8.68
C ARG A 75 -27.27 -44.63 8.95
N GLN A 76 -27.34 -44.17 10.20
CA GLN A 76 -26.94 -42.82 10.57
C GLN A 76 -25.43 -42.60 10.39
N LEU A 77 -24.61 -43.54 10.83
CA LEU A 77 -23.14 -43.49 10.67
C LEU A 77 -22.73 -43.58 9.19
N GLU A 78 -23.37 -44.42 8.38
CA GLU A 78 -23.19 -44.46 6.92
C GLU A 78 -23.56 -43.12 6.25
N GLY A 79 -24.60 -42.44 6.76
CA GLY A 79 -24.97 -41.09 6.34
C GLY A 79 -23.88 -40.06 6.66
N GLN A 80 -23.43 -40.03 7.91
CA GLN A 80 -22.36 -39.14 8.38
C GLN A 80 -21.03 -39.39 7.65
N ILE A 81 -20.67 -40.65 7.38
CA ILE A 81 -19.49 -41.02 6.60
C ILE A 81 -19.59 -40.46 5.18
N ARG A 82 -20.74 -40.61 4.50
CA ARG A 82 -20.92 -40.03 3.15
C ARG A 82 -20.88 -38.50 3.15
N GLU A 83 -21.38 -37.86 4.20
CA GLU A 83 -21.35 -36.41 4.34
C GLU A 83 -19.91 -35.90 4.56
N LEU A 84 -19.14 -36.56 5.44
CA LEU A 84 -17.71 -36.32 5.65
C LEU A 84 -16.88 -36.60 4.39
N GLU A 85 -17.15 -37.68 3.65
CA GLU A 85 -16.51 -37.95 2.35
C GLU A 85 -16.80 -36.82 1.34
N GLY A 86 -18.01 -36.27 1.35
CA GLY A 86 -18.40 -35.11 0.55
C GLY A 86 -17.60 -33.85 0.92
N GLN A 87 -17.49 -33.56 2.21
CA GLN A 87 -16.71 -32.43 2.74
C GLN A 87 -15.21 -32.59 2.41
N ILE A 88 -14.64 -33.80 2.58
CA ILE A 88 -13.25 -34.11 2.22
C ILE A 88 -13.03 -33.87 0.71
N ARG A 89 -13.95 -34.31 -0.16
CA ARG A 89 -13.84 -34.05 -1.61
C ARG A 89 -13.91 -32.55 -1.95
N GLN A 90 -14.75 -31.77 -1.26
CA GLN A 90 -14.79 -30.32 -1.42
C GLN A 90 -13.48 -29.65 -0.96
N LEU A 91 -12.97 -30.02 0.21
CA LEU A 91 -11.70 -29.49 0.75
C LEU A 91 -10.51 -29.83 -0.16
N VAL A 92 -10.44 -31.07 -0.68
CA VAL A 92 -9.42 -31.46 -1.68
C VAL A 92 -9.56 -30.66 -2.98
N GLY A 93 -10.78 -30.31 -3.39
CA GLY A 93 -11.03 -29.41 -4.51
C GLY A 93 -10.54 -27.98 -4.26
N GLN A 94 -10.82 -27.43 -3.07
CA GLN A 94 -10.37 -26.10 -2.64
C GLN A 94 -8.84 -26.03 -2.52
N ILE A 95 -8.20 -27.05 -1.94
CA ILE A 95 -6.73 -27.15 -1.87
C ILE A 95 -6.12 -27.12 -3.27
N ARG A 96 -6.65 -27.89 -4.23
CA ARG A 96 -6.18 -27.86 -5.63
C ARG A 96 -6.39 -26.51 -6.32
N GLN A 97 -7.46 -25.79 -6.00
CA GLN A 97 -7.66 -24.42 -6.51
C GLN A 97 -6.63 -23.44 -5.92
N LEU A 98 -6.39 -23.52 -4.61
CA LEU A 98 -5.39 -22.70 -3.92
C LEU A 98 -3.97 -23.01 -4.42
N GLU A 99 -3.60 -24.28 -4.61
CA GLU A 99 -2.33 -24.68 -5.23
C GLU A 99 -2.19 -24.10 -6.65
N GLY A 100 -3.28 -24.06 -7.43
CA GLY A 100 -3.31 -23.42 -8.74
C GLY A 100 -3.11 -21.91 -8.70
N GLN A 101 -3.75 -21.23 -7.74
CA GLN A 101 -3.58 -19.79 -7.51
C GLN A 101 -2.17 -19.45 -7.02
N ILE A 102 -1.60 -20.24 -6.11
CA ILE A 102 -0.21 -20.09 -5.65
C ILE A 102 0.75 -20.18 -6.83
N ARG A 103 0.62 -21.20 -7.70
CA ARG A 103 1.47 -21.32 -8.90
C ARG A 103 1.29 -20.16 -9.89
N GLN A 104 0.09 -19.60 -10.01
CA GLN A 104 -0.13 -18.38 -10.80
C GLN A 104 0.57 -17.16 -10.19
N LEU A 105 0.46 -16.96 -8.88
CA LEU A 105 1.10 -15.86 -8.15
C LEU A 105 2.64 -15.99 -8.20
N GLU A 106 3.19 -17.19 -8.02
CA GLU A 106 4.63 -17.46 -8.21
C GLU A 106 5.10 -17.13 -9.63
N GLY A 107 4.28 -17.43 -10.65
CA GLY A 107 4.54 -17.05 -12.04
C GLY A 107 4.53 -15.53 -12.26
N GLN A 108 3.58 -14.83 -11.66
CA GLN A 108 3.48 -13.36 -11.71
C GLN A 108 4.64 -12.69 -10.97
N ILE A 109 5.03 -13.20 -9.80
CA ILE A 109 6.20 -12.72 -9.04
C ILE A 109 7.47 -12.85 -9.90
N ARG A 110 7.71 -14.01 -10.54
CA ARG A 110 8.86 -14.19 -11.44
C ARG A 110 8.84 -13.27 -12.65
N GLN A 111 7.66 -12.96 -13.20
CA GLN A 111 7.54 -11.95 -14.28
C GLN A 111 7.88 -10.55 -13.78
N LEU A 112 7.36 -10.15 -12.62
CA LEU A 112 7.65 -8.84 -12.00
C LEU A 112 9.13 -8.70 -11.63
N GLU A 113 9.77 -9.73 -11.07
CA GLU A 113 11.21 -9.76 -10.83
C GLU A 113 12.02 -9.59 -12.13
N GLY A 114 11.57 -10.22 -13.23
CA GLY A 114 12.17 -10.04 -14.55
C GLY A 114 12.03 -8.62 -15.09
N GLN A 115 10.86 -8.00 -14.91
CA GLN A 115 10.60 -6.61 -15.29
C GLN A 115 11.41 -5.62 -14.44
N ILE A 116 11.51 -5.84 -13.12
CA ILE A 116 12.35 -5.04 -12.22
C ILE A 116 13.81 -5.09 -12.69
N ARG A 117 14.36 -6.27 -12.97
CA ARG A 117 15.75 -6.39 -13.48
C ARG A 117 15.95 -5.70 -14.84
N GLN A 118 14.95 -5.71 -15.72
CA GLN A 118 15.01 -4.94 -16.98
C GLN A 118 14.99 -3.43 -16.73
N LEU A 119 14.13 -2.95 -15.84
CA LEU A 119 14.04 -1.53 -15.47
C LEU A 119 15.31 -1.05 -14.76
N GLU A 120 15.90 -1.84 -13.86
CA GLU A 120 17.22 -1.56 -13.26
C GLU A 120 18.33 -1.47 -14.32
N GLY A 121 18.30 -2.34 -15.33
CA GLY A 121 19.21 -2.28 -16.48
C GLY A 121 19.04 -1.01 -17.31
N GLN A 122 17.79 -0.60 -17.57
CA GLN A 122 17.46 0.64 -18.28
C GLN A 122 17.86 1.88 -17.48
N ILE A 123 17.63 1.90 -16.16
CA ILE A 123 18.07 2.98 -15.27
C ILE A 123 19.59 3.13 -15.34
N ARG A 124 20.37 2.05 -15.22
CA ARG A 124 21.84 2.10 -15.35
C ARG A 124 22.31 2.58 -16.73
N GLN A 125 21.60 2.24 -17.81
CA GLN A 125 21.89 2.78 -19.15
C GLN A 125 21.61 4.29 -19.22
N LEU A 126 20.47 4.74 -18.71
CA LEU A 126 20.09 6.15 -18.66
C LEU A 126 21.04 6.98 -17.77
N GLU A 127 21.47 6.47 -16.62
CA GLU A 127 22.50 7.07 -15.78
C GLU A 127 23.85 7.21 -16.51
N GLY A 128 24.21 6.21 -17.32
CA GLY A 128 25.39 6.27 -18.20
C GLY A 128 25.26 7.37 -19.25
N GLN A 129 24.12 7.43 -19.94
CA GLN A 129 23.84 8.47 -20.95
C GLN A 129 23.78 9.88 -20.34
N ILE A 130 23.21 10.04 -19.14
CA ILE A 130 23.21 11.33 -18.42
C ILE A 130 24.65 11.77 -18.12
N ARG A 131 25.52 10.89 -17.62
CA ARG A 131 26.93 11.23 -17.38
C ARG A 131 27.69 11.59 -18.66
N GLU A 132 27.40 10.91 -19.77
CA GLU A 132 28.00 11.21 -21.07
C GLU A 132 27.54 12.59 -21.60
N LEU A 133 26.23 12.88 -21.51
CA LEU A 133 25.66 14.18 -21.86
C LEU A 133 26.16 15.31 -20.95
N GLU A 134 26.30 15.08 -19.64
CA GLU A 134 26.95 16.04 -18.72
C GLU A 134 28.40 16.32 -19.13
N GLY A 135 29.14 15.29 -19.58
CA GLY A 135 30.48 15.44 -20.15
C GLY A 135 30.48 16.31 -21.41
N GLN A 136 29.57 16.06 -22.34
CA GLN A 136 29.40 16.84 -23.57
C GLN A 136 29.00 18.28 -23.27
N ILE A 137 28.07 18.52 -22.34
CA ILE A 137 27.68 19.87 -21.89
C ILE A 137 28.88 20.62 -21.30
N ARG A 138 29.71 19.97 -20.48
CA ARG A 138 30.94 20.60 -19.95
C ARG A 138 31.93 20.95 -21.05
N GLN A 139 32.09 20.12 -22.08
CA GLN A 139 32.92 20.42 -23.25
C GLN A 139 32.36 21.60 -24.07
N LEU A 140 31.06 21.61 -24.35
CA LEU A 140 30.38 22.69 -25.07
C LEU A 140 30.45 24.02 -24.31
N VAL A 141 30.28 24.03 -22.98
CA VAL A 141 30.49 25.22 -22.14
C VAL A 141 31.95 25.70 -22.19
N GLY A 142 32.91 24.78 -22.28
CA GLY A 142 34.32 25.11 -22.51
C GLY A 142 34.55 25.77 -23.88
N GLN A 143 33.96 25.22 -24.94
CA GLN A 143 34.04 25.78 -26.29
C GLN A 143 33.35 27.14 -26.41
N ILE A 144 32.18 27.32 -25.78
CA ILE A 144 31.47 28.61 -25.71
C ILE A 144 32.37 29.66 -25.05
N ARG A 145 33.03 29.35 -23.92
CA ARG A 145 33.97 30.28 -23.27
C ARG A 145 35.20 30.62 -24.13
N GLN A 146 35.69 29.67 -24.94
CA GLN A 146 36.77 29.94 -25.90
C GLN A 146 36.29 30.86 -27.03
N LEU A 147 35.10 30.61 -27.59
CA LEU A 147 34.48 31.44 -28.61
C LEU A 147 34.15 32.86 -28.09
N GLU A 148 33.65 33.00 -26.86
CA GLU A 148 33.46 34.30 -26.19
C GLU A 148 34.78 35.06 -26.04
N GLY A 149 35.88 34.35 -25.75
CA GLY A 149 37.23 34.91 -25.74
C GLY A 149 37.66 35.43 -27.11
N GLN A 150 37.50 34.61 -28.15
CA GLN A 150 37.81 34.98 -29.54
C GLN A 150 36.95 36.13 -30.05
N ILE A 151 35.66 36.18 -29.70
CA ILE A 151 34.76 37.29 -30.03
C ILE A 151 35.26 38.59 -29.39
N ARG A 152 35.66 38.57 -28.11
CA ARG A 152 36.23 39.76 -27.44
C ARG A 152 37.55 40.22 -28.07
N GLU A 153 38.38 39.28 -28.51
CA GLU A 153 39.64 39.58 -29.20
C GLU A 153 39.37 40.22 -30.58
N LEU A 154 38.44 39.66 -31.36
CA LEU A 154 37.99 40.19 -32.64
C LEU A 154 37.30 41.57 -32.48
N GLU A 155 36.48 41.78 -31.45
CA GLU A 155 35.93 43.10 -31.11
C GLU A 155 37.04 44.12 -30.80
N GLY A 156 38.11 43.69 -30.12
CA GLY A 156 39.31 44.50 -29.89
C GLY A 156 40.03 44.88 -31.19
N GLN A 157 40.23 43.91 -32.08
CA GLN A 157 40.83 44.13 -33.41
C GLN A 157 39.96 45.05 -34.29
N ILE A 158 38.63 44.86 -34.29
CA ILE A 158 37.68 45.74 -35.00
C ILE A 158 37.77 47.17 -34.46
N ARG A 159 37.85 47.38 -33.13
CA ARG A 159 38.04 48.72 -32.55
C ARG A 159 39.37 49.36 -32.97
N GLN A 160 40.45 48.58 -33.06
CA GLN A 160 41.73 49.08 -33.57
C GLN A 160 41.65 49.46 -35.06
N LEU A 161 41.06 48.61 -35.90
CA LEU A 161 40.85 48.86 -37.34
C LEU A 161 39.97 50.10 -37.57
N VAL A 162 38.88 50.27 -36.80
CA VAL A 162 38.05 51.49 -36.84
C VAL A 162 38.84 52.73 -36.42
N GLY A 163 39.77 52.60 -35.47
CA GLY A 163 40.72 53.66 -35.12
C GLY A 163 41.67 54.02 -36.26
N GLN A 164 42.24 53.02 -36.93
CA GLN A 164 43.11 53.20 -38.10
C GLN A 164 42.37 53.81 -39.30
N ILE A 165 41.14 53.37 -39.58
CA ILE A 165 40.28 53.95 -40.62
C ILE A 165 40.05 55.44 -40.33
N ARG A 166 39.73 55.83 -39.10
CA ARG A 166 39.58 57.25 -38.72
C ARG A 166 40.87 58.06 -38.88
N GLN A 167 42.04 57.47 -38.62
CA GLN A 167 43.32 58.12 -38.89
C GLN A 167 43.57 58.30 -40.40
N LEU A 168 43.29 57.27 -41.21
CA LEU A 168 43.41 57.33 -42.67
C LEU A 168 42.43 58.33 -43.27
N GLU A 169 41.18 58.39 -42.81
CA GLU A 169 40.21 59.43 -43.19
C GLU A 169 40.72 60.85 -42.85
N GLY A 170 41.39 61.01 -41.71
CA GLY A 170 42.06 62.25 -41.32
C GLY A 170 43.20 62.63 -42.26
N GLN A 171 44.04 61.66 -42.64
CA GLN A 171 45.13 61.85 -43.60
C GLN A 171 44.61 62.16 -45.02
N ILE A 172 43.54 61.48 -45.47
CA ILE A 172 42.88 61.75 -46.75
C ILE A 172 42.38 63.20 -46.76
N ARG A 173 41.70 63.67 -45.70
CA ARG A 173 41.25 65.07 -45.61
C ARG A 173 42.41 66.08 -45.60
N GLN A 174 43.55 65.74 -45.00
CA GLN A 174 44.76 66.58 -45.09
C GLN A 174 45.33 66.62 -46.51
N LEU A 175 45.42 65.47 -47.20
CA LEU A 175 45.88 65.36 -48.58
C LEU A 175 44.94 66.07 -49.56
N GLU A 176 43.62 65.96 -49.39
CA GLU A 176 42.63 66.76 -50.15
C GLU A 176 42.82 68.26 -49.93
N GLY A 177 43.15 68.69 -48.70
CA GLY A 177 43.51 70.07 -48.38
C GLY A 177 44.78 70.53 -49.10
N GLN A 178 45.82 69.70 -49.12
CA GLN A 178 47.07 69.96 -49.84
C GLN A 178 46.87 69.99 -51.36
N ILE A 179 46.06 69.09 -51.92
CA ILE A 179 45.70 69.10 -53.35
C ILE A 179 45.00 70.40 -53.70
N ARG A 180 44.02 70.86 -52.91
CA ARG A 180 43.36 72.16 -53.13
C ARG A 180 44.31 73.36 -53.02
N GLN A 181 45.33 73.30 -52.15
CA GLN A 181 46.38 74.32 -52.11
C GLN A 181 47.26 74.28 -53.36
N LEU A 182 47.68 73.10 -53.81
CA LEU A 182 48.47 72.92 -55.03
C LEU A 182 47.69 73.34 -56.29
N GLU A 183 46.40 73.02 -56.40
CA GLU A 183 45.50 73.53 -57.45
C GLU A 183 45.40 75.06 -57.43
N GLY A 184 45.37 75.67 -56.24
CA GLY A 184 45.44 77.12 -56.06
C GLY A 184 46.77 77.73 -56.54
N GLN A 185 47.90 77.08 -56.23
CA GLN A 185 49.23 77.48 -56.69
C GLN A 185 49.39 77.32 -58.20
N ILE A 186 48.87 76.23 -58.79
CA ILE A 186 48.84 76.02 -60.25
C ILE A 186 48.06 77.15 -60.92
N ARG A 187 46.87 77.53 -60.42
CA ARG A 187 46.10 78.66 -60.96
C ARG A 187 46.82 80.01 -60.82
N GLN A 188 47.61 80.20 -59.75
CA GLN A 188 48.48 81.39 -59.64
C GLN A 188 49.61 81.38 -60.67
N LEU A 189 50.27 80.24 -60.87
CA LEU A 189 51.34 80.08 -61.87
C LEU A 189 50.80 80.23 -63.30
N GLU A 190 49.62 79.70 -63.61
CA GLU A 190 48.91 79.94 -64.89
C GLU A 190 48.59 81.43 -65.09
N GLY A 191 48.24 82.15 -64.02
CA GLY A 191 48.08 83.60 -64.02
C GLY A 191 49.39 84.33 -64.36
N GLN A 192 50.48 83.96 -63.69
CA GLN A 192 51.83 84.52 -63.93
C GLN A 192 52.36 84.21 -65.34
N ILE A 193 52.07 83.02 -65.88
CA ILE A 193 52.41 82.66 -67.27
C ILE A 193 51.68 83.57 -68.25
N ARG A 194 50.37 83.82 -68.06
CA ARG A 194 49.62 84.76 -68.92
C ARG A 194 50.13 86.20 -68.81
N GLU A 195 50.61 86.60 -67.64
CA GLU A 195 51.21 87.92 -67.42
C GLU A 195 52.58 88.05 -68.13
N LEU A 196 53.41 87.01 -68.06
CA LEU A 196 54.67 86.91 -68.81
C LEU A 196 54.46 86.82 -70.33
N GLU A 197 53.45 86.09 -70.81
CA GLU A 197 53.06 86.10 -72.23
C GLU A 197 52.61 87.49 -72.70
N GLY A 198 51.95 88.27 -71.83
CA GLY A 198 51.64 89.67 -72.07
C GLY A 198 52.89 90.55 -72.20
N GLN A 199 53.88 90.34 -71.32
CA GLN A 199 55.16 91.05 -71.36
C GLN A 199 56.00 90.69 -72.60
N ILE A 200 56.01 89.41 -73.01
CA ILE A 200 56.67 88.96 -74.25
C ILE A 200 56.05 89.66 -75.46
N ARG A 201 54.71 89.75 -75.55
CA ARG A 201 54.04 90.48 -76.64
C ARG A 201 54.35 91.99 -76.66
N GLN A 202 54.58 92.61 -75.50
CA GLN A 202 55.06 93.99 -75.43
C GLN A 202 56.51 94.13 -75.92
N LEU A 203 57.40 93.21 -75.53
CA LEU A 203 58.79 93.17 -75.98
C LEU A 203 58.91 92.90 -77.48
N GLU A 204 58.11 91.99 -78.05
CA GLU A 204 58.01 91.79 -79.50
C GLU A 204 57.53 93.05 -80.23
N GLY A 205 56.63 93.83 -79.64
CA GLY A 205 56.22 95.14 -80.15
C GLY A 205 57.37 96.16 -80.18
N GLN A 206 58.20 96.19 -79.12
CA GLN A 206 59.38 97.05 -79.04
C GLN A 206 60.48 96.62 -80.02
N ILE A 207 60.70 95.32 -80.22
CA ILE A 207 61.61 94.78 -81.25
C ILE A 207 61.15 95.23 -82.65
N ARG A 208 59.85 95.14 -82.97
CA ARG A 208 59.32 95.60 -84.26
C ARG A 208 59.47 97.11 -84.48
N GLN A 209 59.42 97.93 -83.42
CA GLN A 209 59.71 99.37 -83.51
C GLN A 209 61.20 99.66 -83.75
N LEU A 210 62.10 98.94 -83.07
CA LEU A 210 63.55 99.05 -83.28
C LEU A 210 63.98 98.56 -84.67
N GLU A 211 63.40 97.45 -85.16
CA GLU A 211 63.58 97.00 -86.55
C GLU A 211 63.10 98.04 -87.57
N GLY A 212 62.02 98.77 -87.29
CA GLY A 212 61.54 99.87 -88.13
C GLY A 212 62.53 101.04 -88.21
N GLN A 213 63.16 101.38 -87.08
CA GLN A 213 64.19 102.44 -87.00
C GLN A 213 65.51 102.02 -87.70
N ILE A 214 65.89 100.74 -87.58
CA ILE A 214 67.02 100.18 -88.34
C ILE A 214 66.74 100.23 -89.85
N ARG A 215 65.52 99.85 -90.29
CA ARG A 215 65.14 99.90 -91.72
C ARG A 215 65.12 101.32 -92.31
N GLN A 216 64.91 102.37 -91.50
CA GLN A 216 65.04 103.76 -91.96
C GLN A 216 66.49 104.21 -92.09
N LEU A 217 67.37 103.83 -91.17
CA LEU A 217 68.81 104.19 -91.22
C LEU A 217 69.58 103.37 -92.28
N GLU A 218 69.22 102.11 -92.51
CA GLU A 218 69.79 101.31 -93.61
C GLU A 218 69.34 101.78 -95.01
N GLY A 219 68.19 102.45 -95.11
CA GLY A 219 67.65 102.97 -96.38
C GLY A 219 68.50 104.10 -96.97
N GLN A 220 69.00 105.01 -96.13
CA GLN A 220 69.80 106.17 -96.58
C GLN A 220 71.22 105.80 -96.99
N ILE A 221 71.79 104.73 -96.42
CA ILE A 221 73.16 104.30 -96.73
C ILE A 221 73.22 103.47 -98.01
N ARG A 222 72.15 102.73 -98.36
CA ARG A 222 72.10 101.86 -99.55
C ARG A 222 71.73 102.57 -100.86
N GLU A 223 71.26 103.82 -100.82
CA GLU A 223 70.97 104.61 -102.02
C GLU A 223 72.26 105.07 -102.75
N LEU A 224 73.37 105.26 -102.02
CA LEU A 224 74.64 105.78 -102.57
C LEU A 224 75.59 104.71 -103.12
N GLU A 225 75.82 103.61 -102.40
CA GLU A 225 76.72 102.54 -102.87
C GLU A 225 76.01 101.55 -103.81
N GLY A 226 74.68 101.70 -103.92
CA GLY A 226 73.76 100.76 -104.53
C GLY A 226 73.15 101.17 -105.87
N GLN A 227 73.49 102.33 -106.44
CA GLN A 227 73.21 102.64 -107.86
C GLN A 227 74.15 101.86 -108.77
N ILE A 228 74.07 100.52 -108.66
CA ILE A 228 74.51 99.51 -109.62
C ILE A 228 75.97 99.06 -109.44
N ARG A 229 76.57 99.24 -108.25
CA ARG A 229 77.97 98.87 -107.91
C ARG A 229 79.17 99.79 -108.31
N GLN A 230 79.04 101.05 -108.69
CA GLN A 230 77.99 101.54 -109.59
C GLN A 230 78.01 100.82 -110.98
N LEU A 231 78.93 99.85 -111.23
CA LEU A 231 78.77 98.77 -112.26
C LEU A 231 79.34 97.31 -112.01
N VAL A 232 80.20 96.95 -111.01
CA VAL A 232 80.85 95.59 -110.85
C VAL A 232 80.55 94.65 -109.61
N GLY A 233 80.09 95.08 -108.42
CA GLY A 233 79.74 94.26 -107.20
C GLY A 233 78.38 93.49 -107.13
N GLN A 234 77.44 93.86 -106.22
CA GLN A 234 75.98 93.55 -106.06
C GLN A 234 75.29 92.31 -106.68
N ILE A 235 75.44 91.98 -107.98
CA ILE A 235 74.83 90.79 -108.61
C ILE A 235 75.07 89.50 -107.79
N ARG A 236 76.08 89.51 -106.91
CA ARG A 236 76.40 88.44 -105.95
C ARG A 236 75.49 88.34 -104.70
N GLN A 237 74.50 89.20 -104.48
CA GLN A 237 73.60 89.12 -103.30
C GLN A 237 72.24 88.47 -103.57
N LEU A 238 71.72 88.55 -104.79
CA LEU A 238 70.39 88.03 -105.14
C LEU A 238 70.31 86.49 -105.19
N GLU A 239 71.44 85.81 -105.37
CA GLU A 239 71.51 84.32 -105.34
C GLU A 239 71.36 83.73 -103.93
N GLY A 240 71.57 84.52 -102.87
CA GLY A 240 71.49 84.06 -101.48
C GLY A 240 70.07 84.09 -100.88
N GLN A 241 69.28 85.12 -101.21
CA GLN A 241 68.00 85.38 -100.55
C GLN A 241 66.86 84.44 -101.01
N ILE A 242 66.95 83.87 -102.21
CA ILE A 242 65.97 82.90 -102.73
C ILE A 242 66.02 81.59 -101.92
N ARG A 243 67.20 81.13 -101.49
CA ARG A 243 67.36 79.86 -100.76
C ARG A 243 66.87 79.88 -99.30
N GLN A 244 66.69 81.06 -98.70
CA GLN A 244 66.33 81.17 -97.28
C GLN A 244 64.82 81.23 -97.05
N LEU A 245 64.07 81.83 -98.00
CA LEU A 245 62.61 81.94 -97.93
C LEU A 245 61.88 80.62 -98.20
N GLU A 246 62.44 79.73 -99.03
CA GLU A 246 61.89 78.38 -99.26
C GLU A 246 61.95 77.47 -98.02
N GLY A 247 62.86 77.74 -97.08
CA GLY A 247 63.00 76.96 -95.85
C GLY A 247 61.97 77.30 -94.77
N GLN A 248 61.59 78.58 -94.64
CA GLN A 248 60.73 79.06 -93.56
C GLN A 248 59.25 78.69 -93.77
N ILE A 249 58.79 78.67 -95.03
CA ILE A 249 57.40 78.27 -95.37
C ILE A 249 57.15 76.79 -95.00
N ARG A 250 58.13 75.89 -95.22
CA ARG A 250 57.98 74.45 -94.96
C ARG A 250 57.96 74.07 -93.47
N GLN A 251 58.55 74.88 -92.58
CA GLN A 251 58.51 74.60 -91.13
C GLN A 251 57.16 74.95 -90.50
N LEU A 252 56.53 76.05 -90.92
CA LEU A 252 55.24 76.51 -90.38
C LEU A 252 54.09 75.57 -90.74
N GLU A 253 54.07 75.01 -91.96
CA GLU A 253 53.07 74.01 -92.36
C GLU A 253 53.18 72.69 -91.58
N GLY A 254 54.37 72.35 -91.07
CA GLY A 254 54.59 71.17 -90.23
C GLY A 254 54.06 71.32 -88.80
N GLN A 255 54.25 72.50 -88.20
CA GLN A 255 53.84 72.78 -86.82
C GLN A 255 52.31 72.90 -86.67
N ILE A 256 51.63 73.50 -87.65
CA ILE A 256 50.16 73.58 -87.68
C ILE A 256 49.54 72.17 -87.69
N ARG A 257 50.08 71.25 -88.50
CA ARG A 257 49.58 69.86 -88.59
C ARG A 257 49.79 69.03 -87.31
N GLN A 258 50.84 69.31 -86.53
CA GLN A 258 51.04 68.64 -85.23
C GLN A 258 50.03 69.11 -84.17
N LEU A 259 49.76 70.42 -84.09
CA LEU A 259 48.81 70.98 -83.11
C LEU A 259 47.36 70.54 -83.40
N GLU A 260 46.95 70.48 -84.66
CA GLU A 260 45.63 69.93 -85.03
C GLU A 260 45.45 68.46 -84.64
N GLY A 261 46.54 67.67 -84.66
CA GLY A 261 46.54 66.27 -84.20
C GLY A 261 46.35 66.14 -82.69
N GLN A 262 47.06 66.96 -81.90
CA GLN A 262 46.97 66.96 -80.44
C GLN A 262 45.59 67.42 -79.94
N ILE A 263 45.01 68.45 -80.57
CA ILE A 263 43.66 68.93 -80.25
C ILE A 263 42.61 67.83 -80.49
N ARG A 264 42.72 67.07 -81.60
CA ARG A 264 41.80 65.95 -81.88
C ARG A 264 41.92 64.80 -80.87
N GLN A 265 43.13 64.50 -80.36
CA GLN A 265 43.30 63.50 -79.31
C GLN A 265 42.69 63.94 -77.97
N LEU A 266 42.91 65.19 -77.55
CA LEU A 266 42.35 65.73 -76.30
C LEU A 266 40.80 65.77 -76.34
N VAL A 267 40.19 66.17 -77.45
CA VAL A 267 38.73 66.12 -77.64
C VAL A 267 38.19 64.68 -77.58
N GLY A 268 38.96 63.70 -78.04
CA GLY A 268 38.63 62.28 -77.89
C GLY A 268 38.66 61.81 -76.43
N GLN A 269 39.70 62.18 -75.68
CA GLN A 269 39.85 61.85 -74.25
C GLN A 269 38.77 62.49 -73.38
N ILE A 270 38.42 63.77 -73.65
CA ILE A 270 37.33 64.45 -72.94
C ILE A 270 36.00 63.71 -73.15
N ARG A 271 35.67 63.29 -74.37
CA ARG A 271 34.44 62.52 -74.64
C ARG A 271 34.43 61.13 -73.99
N GLN A 272 35.59 60.47 -73.85
CA GLN A 272 35.69 59.22 -73.09
C GLN A 272 35.44 59.45 -71.59
N LEU A 273 36.05 60.49 -71.01
CA LEU A 273 35.87 60.84 -69.59
C LEU A 273 34.43 61.27 -69.29
N GLU A 274 33.78 62.04 -70.17
CA GLU A 274 32.35 62.37 -70.04
C GLU A 274 31.46 61.11 -70.09
N GLY A 275 31.81 60.11 -70.90
CA GLY A 275 31.14 58.82 -70.95
C GLY A 275 31.30 58.02 -69.65
N GLN A 276 32.53 57.96 -69.12
CA GLN A 276 32.84 57.29 -67.85
C GLN A 276 32.17 57.97 -66.66
N ILE A 277 32.15 59.31 -66.60
CA ILE A 277 31.43 60.08 -65.58
C ILE A 277 29.93 59.77 -65.63
N ARG A 278 29.31 59.71 -66.83
CA ARG A 278 27.88 59.34 -66.96
C ARG A 278 27.60 57.90 -66.50
N GLN A 279 28.50 56.94 -66.75
CA GLN A 279 28.36 55.58 -66.22
C GLN A 279 28.49 55.54 -64.69
N LEU A 280 29.49 56.22 -64.12
CA LEU A 280 29.69 56.29 -62.67
C LEU A 280 28.52 56.97 -61.95
N VAL A 281 27.98 58.06 -62.49
CA VAL A 281 26.76 58.71 -61.96
C VAL A 281 25.54 57.78 -62.04
N GLY A 282 25.44 56.93 -63.07
CA GLY A 282 24.42 55.88 -63.15
C GLY A 282 24.58 54.81 -62.07
N GLN A 283 25.81 54.33 -61.85
CA GLN A 283 26.13 53.34 -60.81
C GLN A 283 25.90 53.89 -59.40
N ILE A 284 26.27 55.14 -59.12
CA ILE A 284 26.00 55.82 -57.85
C ILE A 284 24.50 55.86 -57.58
N ARG A 285 23.67 56.25 -58.56
CA ARG A 285 22.20 56.26 -58.39
C ARG A 285 21.60 54.86 -58.18
N GLN A 286 22.18 53.81 -58.78
CA GLN A 286 21.78 52.44 -58.49
C GLN A 286 22.13 52.01 -57.07
N LEU A 287 23.35 52.33 -56.60
CA LEU A 287 23.80 52.03 -55.24
C LEU A 287 23.00 52.81 -54.19
N GLU A 288 22.69 54.10 -54.42
CA GLU A 288 21.79 54.88 -53.57
C GLU A 288 20.38 54.26 -53.46
N GLY A 289 19.87 53.71 -54.56
CA GLY A 289 18.60 52.96 -54.58
C GLY A 289 18.66 51.67 -53.75
N GLN A 290 19.75 50.91 -53.89
CA GLN A 290 19.98 49.68 -53.12
C GLN A 290 20.17 49.96 -51.62
N ILE A 291 20.90 51.01 -51.26
CA ILE A 291 21.07 51.46 -49.86
C ILE A 291 19.71 51.79 -49.25
N ARG A 292 18.86 52.57 -49.93
CA ARG A 292 17.51 52.88 -49.41
C ARG A 292 16.60 51.64 -49.26
N GLN A 293 16.73 50.64 -50.14
CA GLN A 293 16.03 49.36 -49.97
C GLN A 293 16.54 48.58 -48.75
N LEU A 294 17.86 48.49 -48.57
CA LEU A 294 18.48 47.81 -47.43
C LEU A 294 18.15 48.52 -46.10
N GLU A 295 18.17 49.85 -46.06
CA GLU A 295 17.72 50.64 -44.90
C GLU A 295 16.25 50.37 -44.54
N GLY A 296 15.38 50.20 -45.55
CA GLY A 296 13.99 49.80 -45.36
C GLY A 296 13.84 48.40 -44.77
N GLN A 297 14.61 47.43 -45.29
CA GLN A 297 14.64 46.06 -44.79
C GLN A 297 15.19 45.98 -43.36
N ILE A 298 16.27 46.70 -43.05
CA ILE A 298 16.84 46.79 -41.69
C ILE A 298 15.78 47.31 -40.72
N ARG A 299 15.06 48.40 -41.05
CA ARG A 299 13.99 48.92 -40.18
C ARG A 299 12.82 47.94 -39.99
N GLN A 300 12.46 47.16 -41.00
CA GLN A 300 11.46 46.09 -40.85
C GLN A 300 11.96 44.97 -39.92
N LEU A 301 13.19 44.51 -40.10
CA LEU A 301 13.81 43.48 -39.26
C LEU A 301 13.98 43.96 -37.80
N GLU A 302 14.40 45.20 -37.57
CA GLU A 302 14.45 45.80 -36.24
C GLU A 302 13.06 45.85 -35.58
N GLY A 303 12.01 46.16 -36.34
CA GLY A 303 10.62 46.10 -35.87
C GLY A 303 10.19 44.69 -35.46
N GLN A 304 10.49 43.69 -36.30
CA GLN A 304 10.21 42.28 -36.02
C GLN A 304 10.98 41.77 -34.81
N ILE A 305 12.28 42.10 -34.69
CA ILE A 305 13.11 41.76 -33.52
C ILE A 305 12.54 42.37 -32.25
N ARG A 306 12.09 43.63 -32.26
CA ARG A 306 11.44 44.25 -31.09
C ARG A 306 10.12 43.56 -30.71
N GLN A 307 9.32 43.13 -31.68
CA GLN A 307 8.11 42.35 -31.40
C GLN A 307 8.43 40.96 -30.81
N LEU A 308 9.38 40.24 -31.39
CA LEU A 308 9.82 38.93 -30.89
C LEU A 308 10.41 39.02 -29.48
N VAL A 309 11.25 40.03 -29.19
CA VAL A 309 11.77 40.29 -27.83
C VAL A 309 10.65 40.62 -26.84
N GLY A 310 9.60 41.33 -27.29
CA GLY A 310 8.40 41.57 -26.48
C GLY A 310 7.63 40.28 -26.17
N GLN A 311 7.44 39.41 -27.17
CA GLN A 311 6.79 38.11 -27.02
C GLN A 311 7.59 37.18 -26.10
N ILE A 312 8.90 37.07 -26.28
CA ILE A 312 9.80 36.28 -25.42
C ILE A 312 9.69 36.74 -23.96
N ARG A 313 9.74 38.05 -23.67
CA ARG A 313 9.57 38.58 -22.30
C ARG A 313 8.18 38.28 -21.72
N GLY A 314 7.14 38.27 -22.55
CA GLY A 314 5.79 37.86 -22.14
C GLY A 314 5.73 36.39 -21.74
N LEU A 315 6.30 35.51 -22.57
CA LEU A 315 6.39 34.07 -22.31
C LEU A 315 7.28 33.76 -21.09
N GLU A 316 8.42 34.42 -20.92
CA GLU A 316 9.27 34.31 -19.73
C GLU A 316 8.51 34.72 -18.45
N GLY A 317 7.65 35.74 -18.53
CA GLY A 317 6.77 36.16 -17.44
C GLY A 317 5.73 35.09 -17.09
N GLN A 318 5.08 34.50 -18.11
CA GLN A 318 4.10 33.43 -17.95
C GLN A 318 4.74 32.15 -17.38
N ILE A 319 5.92 31.75 -17.87
CA ILE A 319 6.68 30.60 -17.35
C ILE A 319 7.00 30.81 -15.87
N ARG A 320 7.54 31.97 -15.47
CA ARG A 320 7.82 32.27 -14.05
C ARG A 320 6.56 32.26 -13.18
N GLN A 321 5.42 32.68 -13.72
CA GLN A 321 4.15 32.65 -13.00
C GLN A 321 3.64 31.21 -12.80
N LEU A 322 3.72 30.36 -13.83
CA LEU A 322 3.37 28.94 -13.76
C LEU A 322 4.33 28.16 -12.82
N GLU A 323 5.63 28.42 -12.89
CA GLU A 323 6.63 27.87 -11.96
C GLU A 323 6.34 28.27 -10.50
N GLY A 324 5.93 29.53 -10.28
CA GLY A 324 5.51 30.02 -8.97
C GLY A 324 4.28 29.29 -8.43
N GLN A 325 3.27 29.08 -9.28
CA GLN A 325 2.07 28.31 -8.93
C GLN A 325 2.40 26.84 -8.62
N ILE A 326 3.19 26.18 -9.47
CA ILE A 326 3.63 24.79 -9.24
C ILE A 326 4.36 24.67 -7.89
N ARG A 327 5.28 25.59 -7.56
CA ARG A 327 5.97 25.59 -6.25
C ARG A 327 5.03 25.81 -5.07
N GLN A 328 3.97 26.60 -5.23
CA GLN A 328 2.96 26.78 -4.17
C GLN A 328 2.15 25.49 -3.95
N LEU A 329 1.71 24.82 -5.01
CA LEU A 329 0.99 23.55 -4.92
C LEU A 329 1.88 22.42 -4.37
N GLU A 330 3.15 22.34 -4.79
CA GLU A 330 4.14 21.40 -4.22
C GLU A 330 4.40 21.68 -2.72
N GLY A 331 4.34 22.95 -2.30
CA GLY A 331 4.41 23.35 -0.90
C GLY A 331 3.18 22.91 -0.09
N GLN A 332 1.97 23.03 -0.66
CA GLN A 332 0.73 22.56 -0.06
C GLN A 332 0.71 21.04 0.09
N ILE A 333 1.08 20.29 -0.95
CA ILE A 333 1.18 18.81 -0.89
C ILE A 333 2.09 18.39 0.27
N ARG A 334 3.28 18.98 0.42
CA ARG A 334 4.19 18.68 1.55
C ARG A 334 3.59 18.99 2.92
N GLN A 335 2.72 20.00 3.04
CA GLN A 335 2.01 20.28 4.29
C GLN A 335 0.97 19.20 4.59
N LEU A 336 0.20 18.77 3.59
CA LEU A 336 -0.78 17.68 3.73
C LEU A 336 -0.12 16.33 4.03
N GLU A 337 0.99 16.00 3.35
CA GLU A 337 1.84 14.83 3.67
C GLU A 337 2.34 14.87 5.13
N GLY A 338 2.74 16.06 5.60
CA GLY A 338 3.15 16.28 6.99
C GLY A 338 2.01 16.05 8.00
N GLN A 339 0.78 16.47 7.65
CA GLN A 339 -0.41 16.22 8.46
C GLN A 339 -0.77 14.74 8.49
N ILE A 340 -0.77 14.04 7.35
CA ILE A 340 -1.01 12.58 7.26
C ILE A 340 -0.05 11.85 8.20
N ARG A 341 1.26 12.14 8.15
CA ARG A 341 2.25 11.51 9.05
C ARG A 341 2.00 11.77 10.54
N GLN A 342 1.42 12.93 10.90
CA GLN A 342 1.02 13.21 12.28
C GLN A 342 -0.22 12.40 12.70
N LEU A 343 -1.18 12.21 11.79
CA LEU A 343 -2.36 11.37 12.03
C LEU A 343 -1.98 9.88 12.13
N GLU A 344 -1.12 9.38 11.24
CA GLU A 344 -0.54 8.03 11.32
C GLU A 344 0.20 7.82 12.65
N GLY A 345 0.95 8.83 13.11
CA GLY A 345 1.63 8.81 14.41
C GLY A 345 0.66 8.70 15.59
N LYS A 346 -0.49 9.41 15.54
CA LYS A 346 -1.56 9.28 16.54
C LYS A 346 -2.23 7.91 16.50
N ILE A 347 -2.54 7.39 15.31
CA ILE A 347 -3.14 6.04 15.16
C ILE A 347 -2.25 5.00 15.84
N ARG A 348 -0.93 5.02 15.59
CA ARG A 348 0.02 4.11 16.27
C ARG A 348 0.07 4.27 17.80
N GLN A 349 -0.20 5.47 18.33
CA GLN A 349 -0.30 5.68 19.78
C GLN A 349 -1.58 5.06 20.34
N LEU A 350 -2.73 5.26 19.67
CA LEU A 350 -4.01 4.66 20.04
C LEU A 350 -3.97 3.12 19.94
N GLU A 351 -3.37 2.57 18.88
CA GLU A 351 -3.10 1.13 18.74
C GLU A 351 -2.23 0.58 19.89
N GLY A 352 -1.26 1.37 20.36
CA GLY A 352 -0.44 1.04 21.53
C GLY A 352 -1.25 0.97 22.82
N GLN A 353 -2.15 1.94 23.03
CA GLN A 353 -3.06 1.97 24.17
C GLN A 353 -4.05 0.80 24.15
N ILE A 354 -4.64 0.47 22.99
CA ILE A 354 -5.52 -0.70 22.86
C ILE A 354 -4.79 -1.98 23.29
N ARG A 355 -3.54 -2.20 22.85
CA ARG A 355 -2.75 -3.38 23.27
C ARG A 355 -2.44 -3.40 24.77
N GLU A 356 -2.31 -2.25 25.41
CA GLU A 356 -2.12 -2.16 26.86
C GLU A 356 -3.40 -2.54 27.62
N LEU A 357 -4.57 -2.05 27.16
CA LEU A 357 -5.89 -2.42 27.69
C LEU A 357 -6.21 -3.91 27.46
N GLU A 358 -5.92 -4.45 26.27
CA GLU A 358 -6.01 -5.90 26.00
C GLU A 358 -5.12 -6.72 26.95
N GLY A 359 -3.94 -6.19 27.29
CA GLY A 359 -3.03 -6.79 28.27
C GLY A 359 -3.61 -6.81 29.68
N GLN A 360 -4.28 -5.73 30.09
CA GLN A 360 -4.97 -5.63 31.38
C GLN A 360 -6.17 -6.59 31.45
N ILE A 361 -7.01 -6.64 30.40
CA ILE A 361 -8.14 -7.58 30.31
C ILE A 361 -7.65 -9.03 30.51
N ARG A 362 -6.56 -9.45 29.84
CA ARG A 362 -5.99 -10.80 30.01
C ARG A 362 -5.47 -11.08 31.42
N GLN A 363 -5.05 -10.06 32.17
CA GLN A 363 -4.67 -10.21 33.57
C GLN A 363 -5.90 -10.41 34.47
N LEU A 364 -6.96 -9.63 34.24
CA LEU A 364 -8.25 -9.77 34.95
C LEU A 364 -8.91 -11.13 34.65
N GLU A 365 -8.91 -11.58 33.40
CA GLU A 365 -9.34 -12.94 33.01
C GLU A 365 -8.53 -14.04 33.74
N GLY A 366 -7.23 -13.80 33.94
CA GLY A 366 -6.36 -14.69 34.70
C GLY A 366 -6.76 -14.78 36.17
N GLN A 367 -7.06 -13.63 36.79
CA GLN A 367 -7.53 -13.55 38.18
C GLN A 367 -8.91 -14.22 38.35
N ILE A 368 -9.85 -13.98 37.44
CA ILE A 368 -11.16 -14.66 37.45
C ILE A 368 -10.99 -16.18 37.44
N ARG A 369 -10.11 -16.73 36.57
CA ARG A 369 -9.83 -18.18 36.53
C ARG A 369 -9.21 -18.72 37.82
N GLU A 370 -8.42 -17.91 38.53
CA GLU A 370 -7.86 -18.29 39.83
C GLU A 370 -8.95 -18.33 40.91
N LEU A 371 -9.83 -17.32 40.96
CA LEU A 371 -10.99 -17.26 41.86
C LEU A 371 -11.99 -18.38 41.58
N GLU A 372 -12.31 -18.67 40.32
CA GLU A 372 -13.10 -19.86 39.92
C GLU A 372 -12.46 -21.17 40.41
N GLY A 373 -11.12 -21.25 40.35
CA GLY A 373 -10.35 -22.39 40.86
C GLY A 373 -10.50 -22.56 42.38
N GLN A 374 -10.48 -21.45 43.12
CA GLN A 374 -10.72 -21.43 44.56
C GLN A 374 -12.16 -21.84 44.91
N ILE A 375 -13.17 -21.28 44.22
CA ILE A 375 -14.58 -21.68 44.41
C ILE A 375 -14.76 -23.19 44.23
N ARG A 376 -14.21 -23.79 43.16
CA ARG A 376 -14.27 -25.25 42.94
C ARG A 376 -13.60 -26.07 44.05
N GLN A 377 -12.57 -25.54 44.71
CA GLN A 377 -11.97 -26.20 45.89
C GLN A 377 -12.89 -26.12 47.11
N LEU A 378 -13.50 -24.97 47.37
CA LEU A 378 -14.46 -24.79 48.47
C LEU A 378 -15.72 -25.64 48.27
N GLU A 379 -16.27 -25.70 47.05
CA GLU A 379 -17.35 -26.63 46.68
C GLU A 379 -16.96 -28.10 46.94
N GLY A 380 -15.70 -28.45 46.64
CA GLY A 380 -15.15 -29.78 46.92
C GLY A 380 -15.10 -30.10 48.42
N GLN A 381 -14.74 -29.12 49.25
CA GLN A 381 -14.75 -29.25 50.72
C GLN A 381 -16.18 -29.37 51.26
N ILE A 382 -17.13 -28.56 50.79
CA ILE A 382 -18.54 -28.65 51.16
C ILE A 382 -19.08 -30.06 50.87
N ARG A 383 -18.82 -30.64 49.69
CA ARG A 383 -19.23 -32.01 49.35
C ARG A 383 -18.61 -33.08 50.27
N GLN A 384 -17.40 -32.86 50.80
CA GLN A 384 -16.79 -33.76 51.78
C GLN A 384 -17.49 -33.65 53.14
N LEU A 385 -17.77 -32.42 53.61
CA LEU A 385 -18.50 -32.18 54.86
C LEU A 385 -19.93 -32.73 54.80
N GLU A 386 -20.65 -32.53 53.69
CA GLU A 386 -21.95 -33.18 53.45
C GLU A 386 -21.86 -34.71 53.52
N GLY A 387 -20.78 -35.30 52.96
CA GLY A 387 -20.54 -36.73 53.03
C GLY A 387 -20.32 -37.22 54.46
N GLN A 388 -19.63 -36.44 55.30
CA GLN A 388 -19.46 -36.71 56.72
C GLN A 388 -20.80 -36.61 57.47
N ILE A 389 -21.59 -35.56 57.24
CA ILE A 389 -22.94 -35.42 57.83
C ILE A 389 -23.80 -36.64 57.52
N ARG A 390 -23.89 -37.07 56.25
CA ARG A 390 -24.65 -38.27 55.87
C ARG A 390 -24.15 -39.55 56.54
N HIS A 391 -22.85 -39.65 56.86
CA HIS A 391 -22.31 -40.77 57.62
C HIS A 391 -22.74 -40.73 59.09
N LEU A 392 -22.68 -39.57 59.74
CA LEU A 392 -23.15 -39.37 61.12
C LEU A 392 -24.67 -39.58 61.24
N GLU A 393 -25.47 -39.10 60.28
CA GLU A 393 -26.91 -39.41 60.18
C GLU A 393 -27.16 -40.92 60.07
N GLY A 394 -26.32 -41.64 59.34
CA GLY A 394 -26.36 -43.11 59.25
C GLY A 394 -26.11 -43.78 60.61
N GLN A 395 -25.11 -43.32 61.36
CA GLN A 395 -24.81 -43.80 62.71
C GLN A 395 -25.95 -43.50 63.69
N ILE A 396 -26.54 -42.30 63.63
CA ILE A 396 -27.72 -41.96 64.46
C ILE A 396 -28.87 -42.93 64.19
N ARG A 397 -29.19 -43.23 62.91
CA ARG A 397 -30.25 -44.20 62.57
C ARG A 397 -29.96 -45.63 63.08
N GLU A 398 -28.70 -46.03 63.14
CA GLU A 398 -28.29 -47.32 63.70
C GLU A 398 -28.48 -47.36 65.22
N LEU A 399 -28.08 -46.30 65.93
CA LEU A 399 -28.30 -46.13 67.37
C LEU A 399 -29.80 -46.04 67.72
N GLU A 400 -30.60 -45.32 66.92
CA GLU A 400 -32.06 -45.31 67.04
C GLU A 400 -32.67 -46.70 66.85
N GLY A 401 -32.11 -47.50 65.94
CA GLY A 401 -32.49 -48.90 65.74
C GLY A 401 -32.23 -49.74 66.99
N GLN A 402 -31.03 -49.62 67.58
CA GLN A 402 -30.67 -50.29 68.83
C GLN A 402 -31.57 -49.88 70.00
N ILE A 403 -31.89 -48.58 70.15
CA ILE A 403 -32.84 -48.11 71.16
C ILE A 403 -34.22 -48.77 70.99
N ARG A 404 -34.75 -48.86 69.76
CA ARG A 404 -36.04 -49.53 69.51
C ARG A 404 -36.01 -51.02 69.83
N GLU A 405 -34.87 -51.69 69.66
CA GLU A 405 -34.70 -53.09 70.03
C GLU A 405 -34.68 -53.27 71.56
N LEU A 406 -33.95 -52.42 72.29
CA LEU A 406 -33.93 -52.39 73.75
C LEU A 406 -35.30 -52.02 74.35
N GLU A 407 -36.02 -51.06 73.76
CA GLU A 407 -37.42 -50.76 74.11
C GLU A 407 -38.34 -51.97 73.90
N GLY A 408 -38.09 -52.75 72.84
CA GLY A 408 -38.79 -54.00 72.56
C GLY A 408 -38.57 -55.04 73.67
N GLN A 409 -37.31 -55.23 74.08
CA GLN A 409 -36.93 -56.11 75.19
C GLN A 409 -37.56 -55.66 76.51
N ILE A 410 -37.54 -54.36 76.84
CA ILE A 410 -38.20 -53.83 78.03
C ILE A 410 -39.70 -54.16 78.02
N ARG A 411 -40.41 -53.98 76.90
CA ARG A 411 -41.84 -54.34 76.79
C ARG A 411 -42.10 -55.83 76.98
N GLU A 412 -41.18 -56.70 76.56
CA GLU A 412 -41.27 -58.14 76.78
C GLU A 412 -41.08 -58.50 78.26
N LEU A 413 -40.07 -57.92 78.92
CA LEU A 413 -39.83 -58.08 80.36
C LEU A 413 -40.99 -57.52 81.20
N GLU A 414 -41.56 -56.37 80.83
CA GLU A 414 -42.79 -55.85 81.45
C GLU A 414 -43.97 -56.81 81.26
N GLY A 415 -44.09 -57.46 80.10
CA GLY A 415 -45.10 -58.48 79.84
C GLY A 415 -44.93 -59.70 80.75
N GLN A 416 -43.70 -60.13 80.97
CA GLN A 416 -43.36 -61.21 81.92
C GLN A 416 -43.68 -60.81 83.36
N ILE A 417 -43.33 -59.59 83.80
CA ILE A 417 -43.69 -59.06 85.12
C ILE A 417 -45.21 -59.09 85.32
N ARG A 418 -46.00 -58.56 84.37
CA ARG A 418 -47.47 -58.59 84.45
C ARG A 418 -48.04 -60.00 84.53
N HIS A 419 -47.39 -60.99 83.89
CA HIS A 419 -47.78 -62.40 84.01
C HIS A 419 -47.48 -62.95 85.42
N LEU A 420 -46.30 -62.67 85.98
CA LEU A 420 -45.91 -63.09 87.33
C LEU A 420 -46.78 -62.42 88.41
N GLU A 421 -47.10 -61.13 88.25
CA GLU A 421 -48.07 -60.41 89.09
C GLU A 421 -49.47 -61.06 89.02
N GLY A 422 -49.89 -61.52 87.85
CA GLY A 422 -51.13 -62.29 87.66
C GLY A 422 -51.11 -63.60 88.45
N GLN A 423 -50.01 -64.35 88.40
CA GLN A 423 -49.82 -65.59 89.17
C GLN A 423 -49.80 -65.34 90.68
N ILE A 424 -49.20 -64.24 91.14
CA ILE A 424 -49.24 -63.85 92.56
C ILE A 424 -50.69 -63.63 92.99
N ARG A 425 -51.50 -62.88 92.23
CA ARG A 425 -52.92 -62.64 92.54
C ARG A 425 -53.78 -63.91 92.55
N GLU A 426 -53.43 -64.93 91.78
CA GLU A 426 -54.09 -66.24 91.83
C GLU A 426 -53.70 -67.06 93.07
N LEU A 427 -52.50 -66.83 93.63
CA LEU A 427 -51.99 -67.49 94.84
C LEU A 427 -52.42 -66.77 96.15
N GLU A 428 -52.74 -65.48 96.08
CA GLU A 428 -53.23 -64.67 97.19
C GLU A 428 -54.55 -65.21 97.77
N GLY A 429 -54.46 -65.88 98.93
CA GLY A 429 -55.59 -66.47 99.64
C GLY A 429 -55.47 -67.98 99.90
N HIS A 430 -54.51 -68.66 99.28
CA HIS A 430 -54.24 -70.08 99.54
C HIS A 430 -53.30 -70.29 100.73
N GLN A 431 -53.75 -71.04 101.75
CA GLN A 431 -52.90 -71.41 102.89
C GLN A 431 -51.69 -72.24 102.45
N GLY A 432 -50.48 -71.72 102.69
CA GLY A 432 -49.21 -72.35 102.34
C GLY A 432 -48.51 -71.79 101.09
N ALA A 433 -49.12 -70.87 100.35
CA ALA A 433 -48.56 -70.32 99.11
C ALA A 433 -47.45 -69.26 99.31
N GLU A 434 -47.19 -68.79 100.53
CA GLU A 434 -46.22 -67.71 100.83
C GLU A 434 -44.83 -67.96 100.22
N GLY A 435 -44.33 -69.20 100.25
CA GLY A 435 -43.02 -69.54 99.69
C GLY A 435 -42.96 -69.42 98.16
N GLN A 436 -44.08 -69.64 97.46
CA GLN A 436 -44.17 -69.47 96.00
C GLN A 436 -44.30 -68.00 95.63
N ILE A 437 -45.16 -67.25 96.34
CA ILE A 437 -45.31 -65.79 96.16
C ILE A 437 -43.94 -65.11 96.32
N ARG A 438 -43.19 -65.43 97.37
CA ARG A 438 -41.85 -64.86 97.62
C ARG A 438 -40.82 -65.21 96.55
N GLY A 439 -41.00 -66.33 95.86
CA GLY A 439 -40.18 -66.72 94.70
C GLY A 439 -40.51 -65.89 93.45
N LEU A 440 -41.80 -65.71 93.16
CA LEU A 440 -42.29 -64.87 92.07
C LEU A 440 -41.92 -63.39 92.28
N GLU A 441 -42.03 -62.87 93.51
CA GLU A 441 -41.52 -61.54 93.90
C GLU A 441 -40.00 -61.40 93.65
N GLY A 442 -39.23 -62.48 93.88
CA GLY A 442 -37.80 -62.52 93.58
C GLY A 442 -37.52 -62.40 92.09
N GLN A 443 -38.26 -63.13 91.26
CA GLN A 443 -38.16 -63.07 89.80
C GLN A 443 -38.58 -61.70 89.25
N ILE A 444 -39.66 -61.10 89.79
CA ILE A 444 -40.07 -59.73 89.43
C ILE A 444 -38.94 -58.74 89.72
N ARG A 445 -38.29 -58.80 90.89
CA ARG A 445 -37.14 -57.92 91.20
C ARG A 445 -35.93 -58.13 90.30
N GLU A 446 -35.71 -59.35 89.82
CA GLU A 446 -34.64 -59.65 88.86
C GLU A 446 -34.95 -59.04 87.48
N LEU A 447 -36.19 -59.18 86.99
CA LEU A 447 -36.67 -58.55 85.76
C LEU A 447 -36.69 -57.02 85.85
N GLU A 448 -37.11 -56.44 86.99
CA GLU A 448 -36.99 -55.00 87.27
C GLU A 448 -35.53 -54.52 87.25
N GLY A 449 -34.60 -55.36 87.71
CA GLY A 449 -33.16 -55.11 87.62
C GLY A 449 -32.68 -55.04 86.18
N GLN A 450 -33.07 -56.01 85.36
CA GLN A 450 -32.76 -56.06 83.93
C GLN A 450 -33.35 -54.85 83.18
N ILE A 451 -34.61 -54.47 83.45
CA ILE A 451 -35.22 -53.27 82.86
C ILE A 451 -34.41 -52.02 83.19
N ARG A 452 -33.98 -51.83 84.45
CA ARG A 452 -33.13 -50.69 84.84
C ARG A 452 -31.77 -50.68 84.15
N GLU A 453 -31.20 -51.84 83.86
CA GLU A 453 -29.96 -51.96 83.10
C GLU A 453 -30.17 -51.56 81.63
N LEU A 454 -31.23 -52.05 80.98
CA LEU A 454 -31.62 -51.68 79.62
C LEU A 454 -31.96 -50.19 79.50
N GLU A 455 -32.70 -49.61 80.46
CA GLU A 455 -32.92 -48.16 80.55
C GLU A 455 -31.59 -47.38 80.66
N GLY A 456 -30.62 -47.91 81.40
CA GLY A 456 -29.28 -47.34 81.50
C GLY A 456 -28.54 -47.35 80.16
N GLN A 457 -28.65 -48.44 79.41
CA GLN A 457 -28.09 -48.57 78.06
C GLN A 457 -28.76 -47.59 77.09
N ILE A 458 -30.10 -47.47 77.09
CA ILE A 458 -30.84 -46.50 76.28
C ILE A 458 -30.37 -45.08 76.56
N ARG A 459 -30.26 -44.65 77.83
CA ARG A 459 -29.75 -43.31 78.18
C ARG A 459 -28.30 -43.10 77.69
N GLY A 460 -27.49 -44.15 77.64
CA GLY A 460 -26.15 -44.13 77.06
C GLY A 460 -26.17 -43.87 75.54
N LEU A 461 -27.02 -44.59 74.80
CA LEU A 461 -27.21 -44.43 73.36
C LEU A 461 -27.81 -43.06 73.02
N GLU A 462 -28.80 -42.57 73.78
CA GLU A 462 -29.32 -41.20 73.65
C GLU A 462 -28.22 -40.14 73.85
N GLY A 463 -27.31 -40.37 74.80
CA GLY A 463 -26.15 -39.51 75.04
C GLY A 463 -25.18 -39.49 73.84
N GLN A 464 -24.97 -40.64 73.20
CA GLN A 464 -24.18 -40.74 71.97
C GLN A 464 -24.86 -40.02 70.80
N ILE A 465 -26.17 -40.22 70.60
CA ILE A 465 -26.95 -39.51 69.57
C ILE A 465 -26.81 -38.00 69.71
N ARG A 466 -27.01 -37.44 70.93
CA ARG A 466 -26.83 -35.99 71.17
C ARG A 466 -25.41 -35.50 70.88
N GLY A 467 -24.40 -36.36 71.07
CA GLY A 467 -23.01 -36.07 70.69
C GLY A 467 -22.84 -35.98 69.17
N LEU A 468 -23.39 -36.94 68.42
CA LEU A 468 -23.37 -36.94 66.95
C LEU A 468 -24.18 -35.78 66.36
N GLU A 469 -25.35 -35.45 66.92
CA GLU A 469 -26.13 -34.26 66.57
C GLU A 469 -25.33 -32.96 66.79
N GLY A 470 -24.52 -32.90 67.86
CA GLY A 470 -23.59 -31.80 68.11
C GLY A 470 -22.54 -31.66 67.02
N GLN A 471 -21.93 -32.77 66.61
CA GLN A 471 -20.95 -32.80 65.50
C GLN A 471 -21.57 -32.40 64.16
N ILE A 472 -22.80 -32.87 63.86
CA ILE A 472 -23.52 -32.45 62.65
C ILE A 472 -23.72 -30.93 62.63
N ARG A 473 -24.16 -30.32 63.74
CA ARG A 473 -24.32 -28.84 63.83
C ARG A 473 -23.02 -28.08 63.64
N GLU A 474 -21.88 -28.64 64.07
CA GLU A 474 -20.56 -28.04 63.86
C GLU A 474 -20.15 -28.09 62.38
N LEU A 475 -20.36 -29.23 61.71
CA LEU A 475 -20.13 -29.39 60.27
C LEU A 475 -21.08 -28.51 59.44
N GLU A 476 -22.36 -28.39 59.81
CA GLU A 476 -23.30 -27.44 59.20
C GLU A 476 -22.85 -25.98 59.35
N GLY A 477 -22.23 -25.64 60.49
CA GLY A 477 -21.62 -24.33 60.74
C GLY A 477 -20.46 -24.06 59.78
N GLN A 478 -19.56 -25.03 59.62
CA GLN A 478 -18.44 -24.95 58.68
C GLN A 478 -18.92 -24.81 57.23
N ILE A 479 -19.94 -25.58 56.81
CA ILE A 479 -20.52 -25.45 55.46
C ILE A 479 -21.02 -24.02 55.21
N ARG A 480 -21.75 -23.42 56.16
CA ARG A 480 -22.23 -22.02 56.02
C ARG A 480 -21.11 -20.99 55.93
N GLU A 481 -19.98 -21.22 56.60
CA GLU A 481 -18.80 -20.35 56.50
C GLU A 481 -18.15 -20.46 55.12
N LEU A 482 -17.99 -21.68 54.58
CA LEU A 482 -17.50 -21.90 53.22
C LEU A 482 -18.46 -21.34 52.14
N GLU A 483 -19.78 -21.49 52.32
CA GLU A 483 -20.79 -20.84 51.47
C GLU A 483 -20.68 -19.31 51.50
N GLY A 484 -20.34 -18.73 52.65
CA GLY A 484 -20.06 -17.31 52.80
C GLY A 484 -18.84 -16.87 52.00
N GLN A 485 -17.73 -17.62 52.09
CA GLN A 485 -16.51 -17.38 51.32
C GLN A 485 -16.74 -17.50 49.81
N ILE A 486 -17.51 -18.49 49.35
CA ILE A 486 -17.89 -18.62 47.93
C ILE A 486 -18.61 -17.36 47.44
N ARG A 487 -19.59 -16.85 48.18
CA ARG A 487 -20.31 -15.62 47.81
C ARG A 487 -19.42 -14.38 47.74
N GLU A 488 -18.40 -14.29 48.60
CA GLU A 488 -17.43 -13.19 48.56
C GLU A 488 -16.53 -13.28 47.31
N LEU A 489 -16.07 -14.48 46.95
CA LEU A 489 -15.32 -14.73 45.71
C LEU A 489 -16.17 -14.49 44.46
N GLU A 490 -17.44 -14.90 44.45
CA GLU A 490 -18.42 -14.59 43.39
C GLU A 490 -18.60 -13.07 43.23
N GLY A 491 -18.65 -12.33 44.34
CA GLY A 491 -18.69 -10.87 44.34
C GLY A 491 -17.44 -10.25 43.69
N GLN A 492 -16.25 -10.73 44.06
CA GLN A 492 -14.98 -10.28 43.47
C GLN A 492 -14.91 -10.59 41.96
N ILE A 493 -15.38 -11.75 41.51
CA ILE A 493 -15.50 -12.07 40.08
C ILE A 493 -16.42 -11.06 39.38
N GLY A 494 -17.58 -10.74 39.98
CA GLY A 494 -18.50 -9.74 39.43
C GLY A 494 -17.91 -8.33 39.32
N GLU A 495 -17.04 -7.92 40.26
CA GLU A 495 -16.30 -6.65 40.16
C GLU A 495 -15.24 -6.67 39.04
N LEU A 496 -14.49 -7.77 38.90
CA LEU A 496 -13.50 -7.94 37.83
C LEU A 496 -14.17 -8.00 36.44
N GLU A 497 -15.31 -8.68 36.30
CA GLU A 497 -16.13 -8.64 35.08
C GLU A 497 -16.61 -7.21 34.75
N GLY A 498 -16.96 -6.43 35.78
CA GLY A 498 -17.32 -5.01 35.62
C GLY A 498 -16.16 -4.19 35.06
N GLN A 499 -14.95 -4.39 35.59
CA GLN A 499 -13.73 -3.72 35.10
C GLN A 499 -13.40 -4.13 33.66
N ILE A 500 -13.52 -5.42 33.30
CA ILE A 500 -13.32 -5.89 31.92
C ILE A 500 -14.27 -5.16 30.96
N ARG A 501 -15.57 -5.06 31.29
CA ARG A 501 -16.55 -4.34 30.44
C ARG A 501 -16.24 -2.85 30.28
N GLU A 502 -15.67 -2.21 31.30
CA GLU A 502 -15.24 -0.80 31.22
C GLU A 502 -14.02 -0.65 30.28
N LEU A 503 -13.03 -1.54 30.38
CA LEU A 503 -11.86 -1.57 29.49
C LEU A 503 -12.25 -1.90 28.04
N GLU A 504 -13.18 -2.84 27.82
CA GLU A 504 -13.77 -3.13 26.50
C GLU A 504 -14.47 -1.89 25.91
N GLY A 505 -15.19 -1.12 26.74
CA GLY A 505 -15.79 0.16 26.35
C GLY A 505 -14.73 1.18 25.91
N GLN A 506 -13.65 1.33 26.67
CA GLN A 506 -12.53 2.22 26.34
C GLN A 506 -11.84 1.80 25.02
N ILE A 507 -11.63 0.50 24.78
CA ILE A 507 -11.12 -0.02 23.50
C ILE A 507 -12.06 0.38 22.35
N GLY A 508 -13.37 0.21 22.53
CA GLY A 508 -14.37 0.62 21.53
C GLY A 508 -14.35 2.12 21.19
N GLU A 509 -14.12 2.99 22.19
CA GLU A 509 -13.93 4.42 21.95
C GLU A 509 -12.63 4.73 21.19
N LEU A 510 -11.51 4.09 21.55
CA LEU A 510 -10.22 4.25 20.88
C LEU A 510 -10.28 3.75 19.43
N GLU A 511 -10.93 2.62 19.16
CA GLU A 511 -11.21 2.17 17.79
C GLU A 511 -12.05 3.18 17.00
N GLY A 512 -13.07 3.77 17.64
CA GLY A 512 -13.89 4.84 17.04
C GLY A 512 -13.04 6.06 16.65
N GLN A 513 -12.10 6.46 17.51
CA GLN A 513 -11.14 7.52 17.21
C GLN A 513 -10.22 7.15 16.04
N ILE A 514 -9.66 5.93 16.01
CA ILE A 514 -8.82 5.44 14.90
C ILE A 514 -9.58 5.53 13.57
N ARG A 515 -10.81 5.00 13.50
CA ARG A 515 -11.66 5.08 12.29
C ARG A 515 -11.92 6.52 11.84
N GLY A 516 -12.06 7.45 12.79
CA GLY A 516 -12.17 8.89 12.52
C GLY A 516 -10.90 9.49 11.91
N LEU A 517 -9.73 9.14 12.45
CA LEU A 517 -8.42 9.59 11.93
C LEU A 517 -8.12 8.97 10.55
N GLU A 518 -8.46 7.70 10.32
CA GLU A 518 -8.39 7.07 9.00
C GLU A 518 -9.27 7.78 7.97
N GLY A 519 -10.47 8.23 8.37
CA GLY A 519 -11.35 9.06 7.55
C GLY A 519 -10.68 10.37 7.13
N GLN A 520 -10.06 11.07 8.09
CA GLN A 520 -9.31 12.31 7.82
C GLN A 520 -8.12 12.06 6.88
N ILE A 521 -7.37 10.97 7.06
CA ILE A 521 -6.26 10.62 6.15
C ILE A 521 -6.79 10.43 4.72
N ARG A 522 -7.92 9.73 4.52
CA ARG A 522 -8.52 9.54 3.18
C ARG A 522 -8.97 10.86 2.55
N GLU A 523 -9.48 11.81 3.33
CA GLU A 523 -9.80 13.16 2.83
C GLU A 523 -8.55 13.93 2.39
N LEU A 524 -7.48 13.90 3.20
CA LEU A 524 -6.20 14.54 2.87
C LEU A 524 -5.52 13.89 1.64
N GLU A 525 -5.57 12.58 1.51
CA GLU A 525 -5.13 11.87 0.30
C GLU A 525 -5.94 12.30 -0.94
N GLY A 526 -7.25 12.51 -0.79
CA GLY A 526 -8.12 13.05 -1.84
C GLY A 526 -7.65 14.44 -2.29
N GLN A 527 -7.41 15.33 -1.33
CA GLN A 527 -6.89 16.68 -1.60
C GLN A 527 -5.52 16.63 -2.30
N ILE A 528 -4.59 15.77 -1.86
CA ILE A 528 -3.29 15.59 -2.54
C ILE A 528 -3.49 15.17 -4.00
N ARG A 529 -4.39 14.22 -4.29
CA ARG A 529 -4.68 13.78 -5.68
C ARG A 529 -5.25 14.91 -6.54
N GLU A 530 -6.09 15.77 -5.98
CA GLU A 530 -6.58 16.97 -6.69
C GLU A 530 -5.45 17.97 -6.98
N LEU A 531 -4.59 18.26 -6.00
CA LEU A 531 -3.44 19.15 -6.16
C LEU A 531 -2.42 18.60 -7.18
N GLU A 532 -2.15 17.29 -7.16
CA GLU A 532 -1.36 16.62 -8.20
C GLU A 532 -1.98 16.77 -9.58
N GLY A 533 -3.30 16.65 -9.70
CA GLY A 533 -4.04 16.88 -10.94
C GLY A 533 -3.83 18.30 -11.48
N GLN A 534 -3.95 19.31 -10.60
CA GLN A 534 -3.69 20.71 -10.94
C GLN A 534 -2.23 20.94 -11.39
N ILE A 535 -1.24 20.33 -10.72
CA ILE A 535 0.17 20.39 -11.14
C ILE A 535 0.35 19.76 -12.53
N ARG A 536 -0.29 18.62 -12.82
CA ARG A 536 -0.23 17.98 -14.15
C ARG A 536 -0.82 18.90 -15.24
N GLU A 537 -1.95 19.55 -14.98
CA GLU A 537 -2.52 20.54 -15.91
C GLU A 537 -1.59 21.73 -16.14
N LEU A 538 -1.03 22.32 -15.09
CA LEU A 538 -0.11 23.46 -15.20
C LEU A 538 1.16 23.10 -15.97
N ARG A 539 1.73 21.92 -15.73
CA ARG A 539 2.89 21.39 -16.48
C ARG A 539 2.55 21.09 -17.96
N GLY A 540 1.32 20.65 -18.24
CA GLY A 540 0.83 20.50 -19.62
C GLY A 540 0.72 21.85 -20.34
N ARG A 541 0.21 22.88 -19.65
CA ARG A 541 0.10 24.26 -20.18
C ARG A 541 1.45 24.97 -20.34
N SER A 542 2.51 24.58 -19.63
CA SER A 542 3.86 25.11 -19.83
C SER A 542 4.66 24.41 -20.93
N GLY A 543 4.19 23.25 -21.41
CA GLY A 543 4.81 22.48 -22.50
C GLY A 543 4.08 22.60 -23.84
N SER A 544 3.03 23.43 -23.92
CA SER A 544 2.23 23.75 -25.11
C SER A 544 2.57 25.14 -25.62
#